data_AF-A0A6B3G5P4-F1
#
_entry.id   AF-A0A6B3G5P4-F1
#
_cell.length_a   1.000
_cell.length_b   1.000
_cell.length_c   1.000
_cell.angle_alpha   90.00
_cell.angle_beta   90.00
_cell.angle_gamma   90.00
#
_symmetry.space_group_name_H-M   'P 1'
#
loop_
_entity.id
_entity.type
_entity.pdbx_description
1 polymer ?
#
loop_
_entity_poly.entity_id
_entity_poly.type
_entity_poly.pdbx_seq_one_letter_code
_entity_poly.pdbx_strand_id
1 'polypeptide(L)'
;NRDLQEDKEPVFDSCDQLEVLLPAFTGMMATLTVNRERMEELAPAGFSLATDIAEWLVKQGVPFRVAHEVAGACVKECEQHGIELDQLTDE
;
A
#
# COMPACT_ATOMS: atom_id res chain seq x y z
N ASN A 1 -27.92 -32.26 -28.59
CA ASN A 1 -27.59 -31.36 -27.47
C ASN A 1 -28.38 -30.08 -27.57
N ARG A 2 -29.14 -29.79 -26.53
CA ARG A 2 -29.79 -28.48 -26.30
C ARG A 2 -29.04 -27.64 -25.26
N ASP A 3 -27.95 -28.19 -24.73
CA ASP A 3 -27.09 -27.62 -23.69
C ASP A 3 -26.50 -26.26 -24.08
N LEU A 4 -26.27 -26.04 -25.39
CA LEU A 4 -25.79 -24.77 -25.93
C LEU A 4 -26.89 -23.70 -26.08
N GLN A 5 -28.08 -23.92 -25.51
CA GLN A 5 -29.12 -22.88 -25.42
C GLN A 5 -28.92 -21.99 -24.20
N GLU A 6 -28.32 -22.53 -23.14
CA GLU A 6 -28.07 -21.83 -21.86
C GLU A 6 -26.77 -21.01 -21.85
N ASP A 7 -26.04 -20.97 -22.97
CA ASP A 7 -24.72 -20.30 -23.04
C ASP A 7 -24.83 -18.77 -23.14
N LYS A 8 -25.95 -18.24 -23.65
CA LYS A 8 -26.07 -16.81 -23.99
C LYS A 8 -26.54 -15.97 -22.83
N GLU A 9 -27.56 -16.44 -22.11
CA GLU A 9 -28.14 -15.72 -20.97
C GLU A 9 -27.09 -15.28 -19.94
N PRO A 10 -26.17 -16.16 -19.46
CA PRO A 10 -25.16 -15.72 -18.49
C PRO A 10 -24.14 -14.74 -19.09
N VAL A 11 -23.85 -14.84 -20.39
CA VAL A 11 -22.91 -13.93 -21.06
C VAL A 11 -23.55 -12.56 -21.27
N PHE A 12 -24.80 -12.52 -21.75
CA PHE A 12 -25.53 -11.28 -21.97
C PHE A 12 -25.80 -10.56 -20.65
N ASP A 13 -26.25 -11.27 -19.61
CA ASP A 13 -26.41 -10.67 -18.29
C ASP A 13 -25.10 -10.06 -17.78
N SER A 14 -23.98 -10.79 -17.91
CA SER A 14 -22.66 -10.25 -17.53
C SER A 14 -22.28 -9.00 -18.31
N CYS A 15 -22.54 -8.97 -19.62
CA CYS A 15 -22.29 -7.80 -20.46
C CYS A 15 -23.18 -6.61 -20.03
N ASP A 16 -24.48 -6.84 -19.82
CA ASP A 16 -25.44 -5.82 -19.41
C ASP A 16 -25.04 -5.20 -18.05
N GLN A 17 -24.56 -6.02 -17.10
CA GLN A 17 -24.04 -5.51 -15.84
C GLN A 17 -22.81 -4.62 -16.04
N LEU A 18 -21.86 -5.03 -16.89
CA LEU A 18 -20.66 -4.25 -17.15
C LEU A 18 -20.96 -2.94 -17.87
N GLU A 19 -21.94 -2.91 -18.78
CA GLU A 19 -22.37 -1.70 -19.47
C GLU A 19 -22.92 -0.63 -18.50
N VAL A 20 -23.52 -1.05 -17.39
CA VAL A 20 -23.99 -0.14 -16.34
C VAL A 20 -22.87 0.21 -15.34
N LEU A 21 -22.09 -0.79 -14.92
CA LEU A 21 -21.09 -0.62 -13.86
C LEU A 21 -19.87 0.18 -14.32
N LEU A 22 -19.40 0.00 -15.55
CA LEU A 22 -18.17 0.66 -16.02
C LEU A 22 -18.33 2.19 -16.11
N PRO A 23 -19.41 2.76 -16.67
CA PRO A 23 -19.63 4.20 -16.64
C PRO A 23 -19.79 4.75 -15.22
N ALA A 24 -20.51 4.02 -14.35
CA ALA A 24 -20.70 4.42 -12.95
C ALA A 24 -19.37 4.47 -12.19
N PHE A 25 -18.54 3.43 -12.30
CA PHE A 25 -17.22 3.36 -11.68
C PHE A 25 -16.27 4.43 -12.25
N THR A 26 -16.31 4.65 -13.56
CA THR A 26 -15.51 5.70 -14.21
C THR A 26 -15.88 7.08 -13.70
N GLY A 27 -17.19 7.38 -13.58
CA GLY A 27 -17.67 8.64 -13.02
C GLY A 27 -17.29 8.83 -11.55
N MET A 28 -17.38 7.76 -10.75
CA MET A 28 -16.93 7.74 -9.36
C MET A 28 -15.43 8.07 -9.25
N MET A 29 -14.58 7.40 -10.03
CA MET A 29 -13.14 7.67 -10.04
C MET A 29 -12.80 9.07 -10.52
N ALA A 30 -13.49 9.57 -11.56
CA ALA A 30 -13.26 10.92 -12.10
C ALA A 30 -13.62 12.04 -11.11
N THR A 31 -14.52 11.77 -10.16
CA THR A 31 -14.99 12.74 -9.16
C THR A 31 -14.42 12.50 -7.76
N LEU A 32 -13.56 11.49 -7.60
CA LEU A 32 -12.88 11.19 -6.35
C LEU A 32 -12.04 12.40 -5.92
N THR A 33 -12.27 12.87 -4.69
CA THR A 33 -11.40 13.87 -4.05
C THR A 33 -10.48 13.16 -3.08
N VAL A 34 -9.16 13.30 -3.30
CA VAL A 34 -8.14 12.67 -2.47
C VAL A 34 -7.76 13.59 -1.31
N ASN A 35 -7.88 13.09 -0.07
CA ASN A 35 -7.33 13.78 1.10
C ASN A 35 -5.83 13.48 1.21
N ARG A 36 -5.03 14.30 0.55
CA ARG A 36 -3.57 14.14 0.51
C ARG A 36 -2.93 14.26 1.89
N GLU A 37 -3.38 15.21 2.71
CA GLU A 37 -2.84 15.44 4.05
C GLU A 37 -2.99 14.19 4.93
N ARG A 38 -4.19 13.60 4.93
CA ARG A 38 -4.43 12.35 5.68
C ARG A 38 -3.62 11.17 5.14
N MET A 39 -3.43 11.10 3.82
CA MET A 39 -2.60 10.05 3.22
C MET A 39 -1.12 10.20 3.59
N GLU A 40 -0.61 11.44 3.60
CA GLU A 40 0.77 11.74 3.95
C GLU A 40 1.04 11.48 5.44
N GLU A 41 0.11 11.86 6.32
CA GLU A 41 0.17 11.54 7.76
C GLU A 41 0.27 10.03 8.02
N LEU A 42 -0.47 9.21 7.24
CA LEU A 42 -0.51 7.77 7.43
C LEU A 42 0.59 7.00 6.69
N ALA A 43 1.24 7.59 5.70
CA ALA A 43 2.26 6.91 4.90
C ALA A 43 3.45 6.40 5.74
N PRO A 44 4.05 7.18 6.66
CA PRO A 44 5.15 6.70 7.51
C PRO A 44 4.69 5.94 8.75
N ALA A 45 3.39 5.98 9.07
CA ALA A 45 2.85 5.50 10.33
C ALA A 45 3.17 4.01 10.59
N GLY A 46 3.44 3.70 11.85
CA GLY A 46 3.79 2.34 12.27
C GLY A 46 5.20 1.93 11.83
N PHE A 47 6.10 2.89 11.68
CA PHE A 47 7.49 2.67 11.31
C PHE A 47 7.69 1.92 9.99
N SER A 48 6.80 2.17 9.01
CA SER A 48 6.84 1.52 7.70
C SER A 48 8.20 1.70 7.00
N LEU A 49 8.85 2.85 7.23
CA LEU A 49 10.16 3.21 6.71
C LEU A 49 11.35 2.43 7.34
N ALA A 50 11.13 1.62 8.37
CA ALA A 50 12.19 0.77 8.92
C ALA A 50 12.73 -0.23 7.87
N THR A 51 11.87 -0.65 6.96
CA THR A 51 12.26 -1.51 5.83
C THR A 51 13.24 -0.77 4.91
N ASP A 52 12.95 0.49 4.58
CA ASP A 52 13.82 1.35 3.76
C ASP A 52 15.19 1.54 4.40
N ILE A 53 15.27 1.69 5.73
CA ILE A 53 16.54 1.77 6.47
C ILE A 53 17.34 0.48 6.29
N ALA A 54 16.72 -0.69 6.49
CA ALA A 54 17.38 -1.97 6.33
C ALA A 54 17.86 -2.18 4.88
N GLU A 55 17.01 -1.86 3.89
CA GLU A 55 17.37 -1.92 2.48
C GLU A 55 18.51 -0.99 2.10
N TRP A 56 18.51 0.23 2.64
CA TRP A 56 19.57 1.20 2.41
C TRP A 56 20.91 0.67 2.94
N LEU A 57 20.93 0.14 4.17
CA LEU A 57 22.13 -0.47 4.76
C LEU A 57 22.63 -1.68 3.95
N VAL A 58 21.72 -2.53 3.46
CA VAL A 58 22.08 -3.65 2.57
C VAL A 58 22.72 -3.14 1.28
N LYS A 59 22.19 -2.07 0.69
CA LYS A 59 22.80 -1.42 -0.48
C LYS A 59 24.19 -0.84 -0.17
N GLN A 60 24.46 -0.46 1.07
CA GLN A 60 25.79 -0.04 1.54
C GLN A 60 26.72 -1.24 1.85
N GLY A 61 26.28 -2.49 1.66
CA GLY A 61 27.09 -3.68 1.89
C GLY A 61 26.94 -4.30 3.28
N VAL A 62 26.02 -3.81 4.11
CA VAL A 62 25.74 -4.41 5.42
C VAL A 62 24.97 -5.73 5.22
N PRO A 63 25.38 -6.85 5.87
CA PRO A 63 24.61 -8.09 5.79
C PRO A 63 23.17 -7.90 6.28
N PHE A 64 22.20 -8.50 5.59
CA PHE A 64 20.77 -8.31 5.87
C PHE A 64 20.40 -8.51 7.35
N ARG A 65 20.94 -9.53 8.01
CA ARG A 65 20.70 -9.78 9.45
C ARG A 65 21.09 -8.57 10.30
N VAL A 66 22.25 -7.96 10.02
CA VAL A 66 22.74 -6.79 10.75
C VAL A 66 21.91 -5.55 10.40
N ALA A 67 21.59 -5.35 9.13
CA ALA A 67 20.76 -4.24 8.69
C ALA A 67 19.35 -4.28 9.35
N HIS A 68 18.75 -5.46 9.44
CA HIS A 68 17.47 -5.67 10.11
C HIS A 68 17.56 -5.42 11.63
N GLU A 69 18.63 -5.87 12.28
CA GLU A 69 18.89 -5.59 13.69
C GLU A 69 19.04 -4.08 13.96
N VAL A 70 19.76 -3.35 13.10
CA VAL A 70 19.93 -1.89 13.19
C VAL A 70 18.59 -1.17 12.99
N ALA A 71 17.83 -1.51 11.95
CA ALA A 71 16.52 -0.92 11.72
C ALA A 71 15.57 -1.15 12.90
N GLY A 72 15.57 -2.37 13.47
CA GLY A 72 14.80 -2.69 14.67
C GLY A 72 15.24 -1.89 15.90
N ALA A 73 16.53 -1.60 16.03
CA ALA A 73 17.04 -0.73 17.10
C ALA A 73 16.56 0.73 16.93
N CYS A 74 16.56 1.27 15.70
CA CYS A 74 16.00 2.59 15.42
C CYS A 74 14.51 2.66 15.80
N VAL A 75 13.71 1.67 15.41
CA VAL A 75 12.28 1.59 15.79
C VAL A 75 12.11 1.60 17.30
N LYS A 76 12.88 0.76 17.99
CA LYS A 76 12.81 0.65 19.46
C LYS A 76 13.19 1.98 20.14
N GLU A 77 14.12 2.74 19.57
CA GLU A 77 14.52 4.05 20.09
C GLU A 77 13.42 5.09 19.92
N CYS A 78 12.81 5.10 18.72
CA CYS A 78 11.66 5.94 18.40
C CYS A 78 10.46 5.65 19.33
N GLU A 79 10.15 4.38 19.57
CA GLU A 79 9.07 3.96 20.49
C GLU A 79 9.31 4.45 21.92
N GLN A 80 10.55 4.41 22.40
CA GLN A 80 10.90 4.89 23.75
C GLN A 80 10.71 6.41 23.90
N HIS A 81 10.97 7.15 22.83
CA HIS A 81 10.91 8.62 22.83
C HIS A 81 9.59 9.19 22.31
N GLY A 82 8.71 8.35 21.77
CA GLY A 82 7.43 8.78 21.19
C GLY A 82 7.61 9.65 19.93
N ILE A 83 8.64 9.35 19.13
CA ILE A 83 8.99 10.06 17.90
C ILE A 83 8.91 9.12 16.69
N GLU A 84 8.88 9.67 15.49
CA GLU A 84 8.96 8.91 14.23
C GLU A 84 10.41 8.71 13.76
N LEU A 85 10.63 7.83 12.77
CA LEU A 85 11.99 7.52 12.26
C LEU A 85 12.70 8.73 11.63
N ASP A 86 11.96 9.64 11.02
CA ASP A 86 12.50 10.87 10.42
C ASP A 86 12.85 11.94 11.46
N GLN A 87 12.50 11.71 12.72
CA GLN A 87 12.81 12.58 13.86
C GLN A 87 14.01 12.06 14.68
N LEU A 88 14.55 10.90 14.33
CA LEU A 88 15.75 10.35 14.95
C LEU A 88 16.95 11.28 14.67
N THR A 89 17.73 11.59 15.71
CA THR A 89 18.94 12.41 15.58
C THR A 89 20.16 11.58 15.21
N ASP A 90 21.21 12.24 14.72
CA ASP A 90 22.50 11.59 14.43
C ASP A 90 23.24 11.14 15.70
N GLU A 91 22.93 11.76 16.85
CA GLU A 91 23.38 11.37 18.19
C GLU A 91 22.49 10.26 18.77
#